data_AF-A0A183PPU1-F1
#
_entry.id   AF-A0A183PPU1-F1
#
_cell.length_a   1.000
_cell.length_b   1.000
_cell.length_c   1.000
_cell.angle_alpha   90.00
_cell.angle_beta   90.00
_cell.angle_gamma   90.00
#
_symmetry.space_group_name_H-M   'P 1'
#
loop_
_entity.id
_entity.type
_entity.pdbx_description
1 polymer ?
#
loop_
_entity_poly.entity_id
_entity_poly.type
_entity_poly.pdbx_seq_one_letter_code
_entity_poly.pdbx_strand_id
1 'polypeptide(L)'
;MKTLSIIQLENQYLLKKRLIQRSFLIESTKSSIQHITQSCPSFLDKNKYETKCCLFRYTLNKMQMDQNDKLRFIIFPHHLPINMCHGRCIGLYMPTDNAHSILMNRYFSGLGSVEREAIYNSMPCCAANETIPFTILYKDHKDQLVTETLPKAVKTNCACS
;
A
#
# COMPACT_ATOMS: atom_id res chain seq x y z
N MET A 1 -41.74 4.77 44.12
CA MET A 1 -41.84 3.30 43.96
C MET A 1 -41.38 2.94 42.55
N LYS A 2 -40.16 2.42 42.37
CA LYS A 2 -39.67 2.00 41.04
C LYS A 2 -40.32 0.66 40.67
N THR A 3 -40.85 0.56 39.46
CA THR A 3 -41.49 -0.65 38.93
C THR A 3 -40.49 -1.78 38.73
N LEU A 4 -40.93 -3.02 38.97
CA LEU A 4 -40.13 -4.27 38.91
C LEU A 4 -39.33 -4.43 37.61
N SER A 5 -39.82 -3.87 36.50
CA SER A 5 -39.15 -3.88 35.19
C SER A 5 -37.89 -3.02 35.13
N ILE A 6 -37.82 -1.91 35.87
CA ILE A 6 -36.67 -0.99 35.89
C ILE A 6 -35.52 -1.60 36.69
N ILE A 7 -35.82 -2.33 37.77
CA ILE A 7 -34.82 -3.00 38.61
C ILE A 7 -34.16 -4.17 37.85
N GLN A 8 -34.91 -4.88 37.00
CA GLN A 8 -34.37 -5.94 36.14
C GLN A 8 -33.42 -5.38 35.05
N LEU A 9 -33.75 -4.23 34.46
CA LEU A 9 -32.88 -3.55 33.49
C LEU A 9 -31.61 -2.99 34.14
N GLU A 10 -31.70 -2.37 35.32
CA GLU A 10 -30.53 -1.90 36.09
C GLU A 10 -29.58 -3.07 36.46
N ASN A 11 -30.13 -4.22 36.85
CA ASN A 11 -29.34 -5.42 37.18
C ASN A 11 -28.67 -6.06 35.96
N GLN A 12 -29.33 -6.09 34.79
CA GLN A 12 -28.69 -6.53 33.54
C GLN A 12 -27.57 -5.57 33.11
N TYR A 13 -27.75 -4.26 33.30
CA TYR A 13 -26.72 -3.27 33.00
C TYR A 13 -25.50 -3.40 33.94
N LEU A 14 -25.72 -3.65 35.23
CA LEU A 14 -24.65 -3.87 36.21
C LEU A 14 -23.86 -5.17 35.99
N LEU A 15 -24.54 -6.26 35.62
CA LEU A 15 -23.90 -7.53 35.23
C LEU A 15 -23.05 -7.38 33.96
N LYS A 16 -23.53 -6.62 32.98
CA LYS A 16 -22.79 -6.34 31.73
C LYS A 16 -21.59 -5.41 31.97
N LYS A 17 -21.67 -4.51 32.94
CA LYS A 17 -20.56 -3.60 33.33
C LYS A 17 -19.43 -4.33 34.08
N ARG A 18 -19.75 -5.38 34.85
CA ARG A 18 -18.73 -6.21 35.54
C ARG A 18 -17.95 -7.14 34.61
N LEU A 19 -18.46 -7.43 33.42
CA LEU A 19 -17.76 -8.25 32.41
C LEU A 19 -16.82 -7.45 31.49
N ILE A 20 -16.68 -6.13 31.71
CA ILE A 20 -15.71 -5.27 31.03
C ILE A 20 -14.70 -4.74 32.05
N GLN A 21 -14.09 -5.65 32.81
CA GLN A 21 -12.80 -5.41 33.43
C GLN A 21 -11.76 -6.16 32.60
N ARG A 22 -11.41 -5.57 31.45
CA ARG A 22 -10.20 -5.98 30.72
C ARG A 22 -9.01 -5.55 31.58
N SER A 23 -8.32 -6.53 32.15
CA SER A 23 -6.98 -6.37 32.69
C SER A 23 -6.06 -5.85 31.58
N PHE A 24 -5.70 -4.57 31.65
CA PHE A 24 -4.60 -4.04 30.86
C PHE A 24 -3.31 -4.54 31.50
N LEU A 25 -2.83 -5.70 31.06
CA LEU A 25 -1.42 -6.06 31.20
C LEU A 25 -0.67 -5.26 30.14
N ILE A 26 0.01 -4.20 30.57
CA ILE A 26 1.01 -3.50 29.77
C ILE A 26 2.24 -4.40 29.75
N GLU A 27 2.28 -5.31 28.80
CA GLU A 27 3.50 -6.02 28.45
C GLU A 27 4.30 -5.10 27.54
N SER A 28 5.39 -4.52 28.07
CA SER A 28 6.33 -3.71 27.29
C SER A 28 7.06 -4.62 26.31
N THR A 29 6.41 -4.96 25.21
CA THR A 29 7.07 -5.60 24.09
C THR A 29 7.93 -4.53 23.43
N LYS A 30 9.25 -4.67 23.58
CA LYS A 30 10.24 -4.01 22.73
C LYS A 30 9.73 -4.16 21.30
N SER A 31 9.35 -3.07 20.66
CA SER A 31 9.00 -3.08 19.24
C SER A 31 10.27 -3.40 18.47
N SER A 32 10.56 -4.69 18.31
CA SER A 32 11.28 -5.14 17.14
C SER A 32 10.47 -4.62 15.98
N ILE A 33 11.07 -3.72 15.20
CA ILE A 33 10.56 -3.35 13.88
C ILE A 33 10.62 -4.65 13.09
N GLN A 34 9.56 -5.46 13.22
CA GLN A 34 9.29 -6.53 12.29
C GLN A 34 9.08 -5.79 10.98
N HIS A 35 10.09 -5.83 10.11
CA HIS A 35 9.87 -5.66 8.69
C HIS A 35 8.80 -6.70 8.36
N ILE A 36 7.53 -6.27 8.37
CA ILE A 36 6.43 -7.04 7.85
C ILE A 36 6.84 -7.24 6.41
N THR A 37 7.35 -8.43 6.12
CA THR A 37 7.48 -8.94 4.77
C THR A 37 6.06 -8.97 4.26
N GLN A 38 5.61 -7.85 3.67
CA GLN A 38 4.37 -7.77 2.93
C GLN A 38 4.50 -8.83 1.83
N SER A 39 3.96 -10.01 2.11
CA SER A 39 3.94 -11.16 1.21
C SER A 39 2.96 -10.82 0.11
N CYS A 40 3.40 -9.99 -0.84
CA CYS A 40 2.66 -9.76 -2.07
C CYS A 40 2.59 -11.09 -2.82
N PRO A 41 1.40 -11.57 -3.20
CA PRO A 41 1.30 -12.74 -4.07
C PRO A 41 2.07 -12.46 -5.37
N SER A 42 2.77 -13.44 -5.91
CA SER A 42 3.46 -13.26 -7.19
C SER A 42 2.42 -13.02 -8.30
N PHE A 43 2.73 -12.19 -9.31
CA PHE A 43 1.88 -12.05 -10.52
C PHE A 43 1.62 -13.40 -11.22
N LEU A 44 2.46 -14.40 -10.94
CA LEU A 44 2.37 -15.75 -11.50
C LEU A 44 1.41 -16.67 -10.72
N ASP A 45 0.99 -16.28 -9.51
CA ASP A 45 0.04 -17.06 -8.71
C ASP A 45 -1.39 -16.81 -9.22
N LYS A 46 -1.77 -17.51 -10.30
CA LYS A 46 -3.12 -17.46 -10.91
C LYS A 46 -4.28 -17.73 -9.94
N ASN A 47 -3.98 -18.31 -8.76
CA ASN A 47 -4.98 -18.71 -7.77
C ASN A 47 -5.08 -17.76 -6.57
N LYS A 48 -4.23 -16.73 -6.48
CA LYS A 48 -4.26 -15.74 -5.38
C LYS A 48 -4.73 -14.38 -5.90
N TYR A 49 -6.05 -14.18 -5.94
CA TYR A 49 -6.68 -12.89 -6.26
C TYR A 49 -6.76 -11.96 -5.03
N GLU A 50 -5.78 -11.98 -4.13
CA GLU A 50 -5.78 -11.09 -2.97
C GLU A 50 -5.10 -9.76 -3.34
N THR A 51 -5.93 -8.80 -3.73
CA THR A 51 -5.49 -7.54 -4.35
C THR A 51 -5.42 -6.40 -3.34
N LYS A 52 -4.74 -6.57 -2.19
CA LYS A 52 -4.30 -5.41 -1.40
C LYS A 52 -3.24 -4.62 -2.18
N CYS A 53 -3.16 -3.31 -1.99
CA CYS A 53 -2.04 -2.54 -2.52
C CYS A 53 -0.71 -3.09 -2.00
N CYS A 54 0.21 -3.43 -2.90
CA CYS A 54 1.42 -4.16 -2.57
C CYS A 54 2.60 -3.80 -3.47
N LEU A 55 3.82 -3.99 -2.95
CA LEU A 55 5.08 -3.81 -3.68
C LEU A 55 5.54 -5.12 -4.33
N PHE A 56 5.54 -5.14 -5.65
CA PHE A 56 6.07 -6.25 -6.43
C PHE A 56 7.51 -5.99 -6.80
N ARG A 57 8.38 -6.94 -6.48
CA ARG A 57 9.79 -6.87 -6.86
C ARG A 57 9.93 -7.17 -8.34
N TYR A 58 10.51 -6.23 -9.07
CA TYR A 58 10.72 -6.37 -10.50
C TYR A 58 12.01 -5.67 -10.91
N THR A 59 12.85 -6.42 -11.62
CA THR A 59 14.18 -5.99 -12.05
C THR A 59 14.27 -6.15 -13.56
N LEU A 60 14.56 -5.06 -14.25
CA LEU A 60 14.86 -5.09 -15.67
C LEU A 60 16.29 -5.57 -15.87
N ASN A 61 16.48 -6.55 -16.75
CA ASN A 61 17.80 -6.94 -17.20
C ASN A 61 18.25 -6.10 -18.41
N LYS A 62 19.54 -6.16 -18.74
CA LYS A 62 20.12 -5.38 -19.84
C LYS A 62 19.41 -5.64 -21.17
N MET A 63 19.10 -6.89 -21.49
CA MET A 63 18.37 -7.25 -22.71
C MET A 63 16.99 -6.58 -22.79
N GLN A 64 16.24 -6.54 -21.70
CA GLN A 64 14.93 -5.87 -21.61
C GLN A 64 15.05 -4.35 -21.70
N MET A 65 16.14 -3.77 -21.16
CA MET A 65 16.42 -2.34 -21.31
C MET A 65 16.77 -2.00 -22.75
N ASP A 66 17.54 -2.84 -23.43
CA ASP A 66 17.96 -2.62 -24.82
C ASP A 66 16.83 -2.76 -25.83
N GLN A 67 15.82 -3.58 -25.51
CA GLN A 67 14.57 -3.71 -26.28
C GLN A 67 13.66 -2.47 -26.15
N ASN A 68 13.91 -1.58 -25.20
CA ASN A 68 13.13 -0.37 -24.98
C ASN A 68 13.92 0.86 -25.43
N ASP A 69 13.43 1.54 -26.48
CA ASP A 69 14.08 2.74 -27.04
C ASP A 69 14.36 3.83 -26.00
N LYS A 70 13.54 3.90 -24.94
CA LYS A 70 13.69 4.87 -23.85
C LYS A 70 14.70 4.46 -22.79
N LEU A 71 15.23 3.24 -22.80
CA LEU A 71 16.16 2.73 -21.78
C LEU A 71 17.45 2.18 -22.36
N ARG A 72 17.51 1.94 -23.68
CA ARG A 72 18.69 1.42 -24.39
C ARG A 72 19.97 2.22 -24.16
N PHE A 73 19.85 3.52 -23.87
CA PHE A 73 21.00 4.40 -23.66
C PHE A 73 21.78 4.10 -22.37
N ILE A 74 21.18 3.37 -21.41
CA ILE A 74 21.80 3.03 -20.13
C ILE A 74 22.87 1.96 -20.36
N ILE A 75 24.13 2.27 -20.07
CA ILE A 75 25.26 1.34 -20.19
C ILE A 75 25.38 0.49 -18.93
N PHE A 76 25.27 1.11 -17.76
CA PHE A 76 25.32 0.46 -16.46
C PHE A 76 24.26 1.07 -15.52
N PRO A 77 23.58 0.28 -14.68
CA PRO A 77 23.78 -1.15 -14.37
C PRO A 77 23.22 -2.09 -15.44
N HIS A 78 23.58 -3.38 -15.36
CA HIS A 78 22.95 -4.43 -16.18
C HIS A 78 21.63 -4.96 -15.59
N HIS A 79 21.37 -4.65 -14.31
CA HIS A 79 20.15 -5.02 -13.60
C HIS A 79 19.61 -3.77 -12.90
N LEU A 80 18.45 -3.30 -13.34
CA LEU A 80 17.79 -2.11 -12.80
C LEU A 80 16.57 -2.54 -11.98
N PRO A 81 16.64 -2.52 -10.64
CA PRO A 81 15.49 -2.84 -9.79
C PRO A 81 14.53 -1.65 -9.83
N ILE A 82 13.39 -1.78 -10.51
CA ILE A 82 12.40 -0.71 -10.53
C ILE A 82 11.33 -0.93 -9.47
N ASN A 83 10.95 -2.20 -9.25
CA ASN A 83 9.76 -2.60 -8.50
C ASN A 83 8.46 -1.96 -9.05
N MET A 84 7.31 -2.46 -8.63
CA MET A 84 6.01 -1.96 -9.09
C MET A 84 5.00 -1.99 -7.96
N CYS A 85 4.18 -0.93 -7.86
CA CYS A 85 3.03 -0.92 -6.96
C CYS A 85 1.80 -1.37 -7.73
N HIS A 86 1.09 -2.36 -7.19
CA HIS A 86 -0.15 -2.84 -7.79
C HIS A 86 -1.11 -3.37 -6.71
N GLY A 87 -2.40 -3.30 -6.98
CA GLY A 87 -3.45 -3.76 -6.07
C GLY A 87 -4.61 -2.78 -5.97
N ARG A 88 -5.64 -3.15 -5.21
CA ARG A 88 -6.85 -2.36 -4.97
C ARG A 88 -6.72 -1.53 -3.70
N CYS A 89 -7.33 -0.35 -3.74
CA CYS A 89 -7.36 0.62 -2.66
C CYS A 89 -8.78 0.95 -2.17
N ILE A 90 -9.72 0.03 -2.42
CA ILE A 90 -11.15 0.18 -2.15
C ILE A 90 -11.59 -0.86 -1.10
N GLY A 91 -12.56 -0.52 -0.25
CA GLY A 91 -13.13 -1.40 0.77
C GLY A 91 -12.18 -1.75 1.93
N LEU A 92 -12.21 -3.03 2.36
CA LEU A 92 -11.48 -3.58 3.52
C LEU A 92 -9.94 -3.55 3.42
N TYR A 93 -9.41 -3.15 2.27
CA TYR A 93 -8.00 -3.24 1.91
C TYR A 93 -7.27 -1.91 1.99
N MET A 94 -7.94 -0.88 2.48
CA MET A 94 -7.37 0.44 2.67
C MET A 94 -6.51 0.52 3.95
N PRO A 95 -5.33 1.16 3.90
CA PRO A 95 -4.59 1.52 5.10
C PRO A 95 -5.47 2.37 6.02
N THR A 96 -5.55 2.01 7.29
CA THR A 96 -6.34 2.72 8.30
C THR A 96 -5.78 4.09 8.67
N ASP A 97 -4.62 4.41 8.12
CA ASP A 97 -3.73 5.42 8.67
C ASP A 97 -3.94 6.78 7.97
N ASN A 98 -4.69 6.80 6.86
CA ASN A 98 -5.08 8.01 6.14
C ASN A 98 -6.60 8.21 6.20
N ALA A 99 -7.05 9.09 7.10
CA ALA A 99 -8.46 9.43 7.28
C ALA A 99 -9.12 9.98 6.01
N HIS A 100 -8.39 10.75 5.19
CA HIS A 100 -8.91 11.29 3.94
C HIS A 100 -9.26 10.17 2.96
N SER A 101 -8.33 9.23 2.78
CA SER A 101 -8.54 8.12 1.86
C SER A 101 -9.68 7.21 2.35
N ILE A 102 -9.82 6.98 3.67
CA ILE A 102 -10.96 6.22 4.26
C ILE A 102 -12.30 6.88 3.95
N LEU A 103 -12.40 8.19 4.14
CA LEU A 103 -13.63 8.94 3.89
C LEU A 103 -14.01 8.89 2.40
N MET A 104 -13.02 9.09 1.52
CA MET A 104 -13.22 8.95 0.08
C MET A 104 -13.72 7.56 -0.29
N ASN A 105 -13.08 6.51 0.22
CA ASN A 105 -13.48 5.13 -0.05
C ASN A 105 -14.91 4.82 0.39
N ARG A 106 -15.36 5.33 1.56
CA ARG A 106 -16.76 5.23 1.99
C ARG A 106 -17.70 5.96 1.04
N TYR A 107 -17.35 7.18 0.62
CA TYR A 107 -18.13 7.93 -0.36
C TYR A 107 -18.27 7.16 -1.68
N PHE A 108 -17.16 6.74 -2.28
CA PHE A 108 -17.17 5.96 -3.53
C PHE A 108 -17.89 4.62 -3.41
N SER A 109 -17.83 3.96 -2.24
CA SER A 109 -18.53 2.69 -1.99
C SER A 109 -20.06 2.85 -2.04
N GLY A 110 -20.58 4.02 -1.67
CA GLY A 110 -22.01 4.34 -1.69
C GLY A 110 -22.55 4.77 -3.06
N LEU A 111 -21.68 5.10 -4.02
CA LEU A 111 -22.09 5.54 -5.36
C LEU A 111 -22.50 4.37 -6.27
N GLY A 112 -23.44 4.66 -7.18
CA GLY A 112 -23.78 3.75 -8.29
C GLY A 112 -22.63 3.62 -9.29
N SER A 113 -22.71 2.64 -10.20
CA SER A 113 -21.65 2.37 -11.20
C SER A 113 -21.36 3.56 -12.11
N VAL A 114 -22.42 4.21 -12.61
CA VAL A 114 -22.31 5.36 -13.53
C VAL A 114 -21.62 6.55 -12.87
N GLU A 115 -22.00 6.87 -11.64
CA GLU A 115 -21.38 7.95 -10.88
C GLU A 115 -19.93 7.61 -10.52
N ARG A 116 -19.65 6.37 -10.11
CA ARG A 116 -18.30 5.92 -9.78
C ARG A 116 -17.35 6.01 -10.98
N GLU A 117 -17.81 5.68 -12.18
CA GLU A 117 -17.02 5.82 -13.40
C GLU A 117 -16.73 7.29 -13.74
N ALA A 118 -17.71 8.18 -13.55
CA ALA A 118 -17.55 9.62 -13.82
C ALA A 118 -16.44 10.26 -12.96
N ILE A 119 -16.20 9.74 -11.75
CA ILE A 119 -15.16 10.23 -10.82
C ILE A 119 -14.05 9.19 -10.57
N TYR A 120 -13.86 8.23 -11.48
CA TYR A 120 -12.87 7.16 -11.32
C TYR A 120 -11.44 7.70 -11.08
N ASN A 121 -11.08 8.78 -11.76
CA ASN A 121 -9.77 9.43 -11.60
C ASN A 121 -9.54 10.05 -10.21
N SER A 122 -10.60 10.21 -9.42
CA SER A 122 -10.54 10.72 -8.05
C SER A 122 -10.52 9.60 -7.01
N MET A 123 -10.61 8.33 -7.44
CA MET A 123 -10.52 7.19 -6.53
C MET A 123 -9.07 6.98 -6.07
N PRO A 124 -8.87 6.60 -4.79
CA PRO A 124 -7.53 6.29 -4.29
C PRO A 124 -6.94 5.11 -5.07
N CYS A 125 -5.67 5.23 -5.43
CA CYS A 125 -4.96 4.24 -6.24
C CYS A 125 -3.70 3.72 -5.54
N CYS A 126 -3.25 2.53 -5.93
CA CYS A 126 -2.04 1.94 -5.35
C CYS A 126 -0.80 2.56 -6.02
N ALA A 127 -0.07 3.36 -5.26
CA ALA A 127 1.06 4.13 -5.75
C ALA A 127 2.28 3.99 -4.84
N ALA A 128 3.44 4.43 -5.32
CA ALA A 128 4.66 4.44 -4.53
C ALA A 128 4.57 5.51 -3.43
N ASN A 129 4.69 5.08 -2.18
CA ASN A 129 4.78 5.98 -1.03
C ASN A 129 6.24 6.39 -0.78
N GLU A 130 7.16 5.46 -0.96
CA GLU A 130 8.59 5.69 -0.79
C GLU A 130 9.37 5.21 -2.00
N THR A 131 10.37 5.99 -2.37
CA THR A 131 11.29 5.70 -3.45
C THR A 131 12.71 6.03 -3.03
N ILE A 132 13.67 5.28 -3.55
CA ILE A 132 15.10 5.56 -3.34
C ILE A 132 15.78 5.97 -4.65
N PRO A 133 16.84 6.79 -4.57
CA PRO A 133 17.62 7.16 -5.72
C PRO A 133 18.39 5.96 -6.30
N PHE A 134 18.69 6.01 -7.60
CA PHE A 134 19.49 4.99 -8.26
C PHE A 134 20.39 5.61 -9.34
N THR A 135 21.66 5.22 -9.35
CA THR A 135 22.66 5.79 -10.25
C THR A 135 22.81 4.97 -11.52
N ILE A 136 22.82 5.66 -12.66
CA ILE A 136 23.03 5.10 -13.99
C ILE A 136 24.27 5.71 -14.64
N LEU A 137 24.88 4.96 -15.55
CA LEU A 137 25.94 5.40 -16.43
C LEU A 137 25.43 5.33 -17.87
N TYR A 138 25.58 6.41 -18.62
CA TYR A 138 25.22 6.46 -20.02
C TYR A 138 26.17 7.35 -20.82
N LYS A 139 26.02 7.33 -22.15
CA LYS A 139 26.68 8.30 -23.04
C LYS A 139 25.73 9.45 -23.33
N ASP A 140 26.17 10.66 -23.05
CA ASP A 140 25.40 11.87 -23.36
C ASP A 140 25.39 12.18 -24.86
N HIS A 141 24.75 13.29 -25.25
CA HIS A 141 24.69 13.73 -26.65
C HIS A 141 26.05 14.12 -27.25
N LYS A 142 27.11 14.20 -26.45
CA LYS A 142 28.48 14.52 -26.86
C LYS A 142 29.40 13.28 -26.82
N ASP A 143 28.82 12.09 -26.74
CA ASP A 143 29.51 10.80 -26.60
C ASP A 143 30.38 10.67 -25.33
N GLN A 144 30.16 11.51 -24.33
CA GLN A 144 30.88 11.45 -23.06
C GLN A 144 30.17 10.52 -22.08
N LEU A 145 30.96 9.77 -21.31
CA LEU A 145 30.42 8.94 -20.23
C LEU A 145 30.00 9.83 -19.07
N VAL A 146 28.70 9.84 -18.77
CA VAL A 146 28.10 10.62 -17.70
C VAL A 146 27.42 9.69 -16.70
N THR A 147 27.65 9.97 -15.43
CA THR A 147 26.99 9.29 -14.31
C THR A 147 25.90 10.20 -13.76
N GLU A 148 24.67 9.69 -13.69
CA GLU A 148 23.52 10.44 -13.19
C GLU A 148 22.74 9.64 -12.15
N THR A 149 22.27 10.31 -11.11
CA THR A 149 21.46 9.70 -10.05
C THR A 149 20.00 10.08 -10.23
N LEU A 150 19.17 9.10 -10.60
CA LEU A 150 17.73 9.24 -10.74
C LEU A 150 17.09 9.24 -9.34
N PRO A 151 16.45 10.34 -8.89
CA PRO A 151 16.06 10.50 -7.49
C PRO A 151 14.92 9.59 -7.01
N LYS A 152 14.07 9.11 -7.93
CA LYS A 152 12.86 8.31 -7.62
C LYS A 152 12.76 7.02 -8.45
N ALA A 153 13.89 6.37 -8.68
CA ALA A 153 13.96 5.24 -9.60
C ALA A 153 13.32 3.96 -9.03
N VAL A 154 13.72 3.58 -7.81
CA VAL A 154 13.32 2.30 -7.20
C VAL A 154 12.22 2.54 -6.18
N LYS A 155 11.13 1.77 -6.26
CA LYS A 155 10.01 1.86 -5.33
C LYS A 155 10.29 0.93 -4.15
N THR A 156 10.19 1.45 -2.93
CA THR A 156 10.48 0.68 -1.69
C THR A 156 9.25 0.44 -0.84
N ASN A 157 8.21 1.25 -1.01
CA ASN A 157 6.95 1.12 -0.29
C ASN A 157 5.78 1.53 -1.20
N CYS A 158 4.63 0.86 -1.06
CA CYS A 158 3.41 1.15 -1.80
C CYS A 158 2.27 1.44 -0.82
N ALA A 159 1.47 2.45 -1.12
CA ALA A 159 0.31 2.81 -0.32
C ALA A 159 -0.85 3.24 -1.22
N CYS A 160 -2.03 3.32 -0.60
CA CYS A 160 -3.21 3.89 -1.23
C CYS A 160 -3.25 5.39 -0.98
N SER A 161 -3.21 6.18 -2.05
CA SER A 161 -3.32 7.64 -2.00
C SER A 161 -4.31 8.15 -3.03
#